data_AF-A0A965RYJ8-F1
#
_entry.id   AF-A0A965RYJ8-F1
#
_cell.length_a   1.000
_cell.length_b   1.000
_cell.length_c   1.000
_cell.angle_alpha   90.00
_cell.angle_beta   90.00
_cell.angle_gamma   90.00
#
_symmetry.space_group_name_H-M   'P 1'
#
loop_
_entity.id
_entity.type
_entity.pdbx_description
1 polymer ?
#
loop_
_entity_poly.entity_id
_entity_poly.type
_entity_poly.pdbx_seq_one_letter_code
_entity_poly.pdbx_strand_id
1 'polypeptide(L)'
;MEEYRWIRGWRGRGFGHRIVQQRKGLKMQRYSGVAMGLHWVMGLIMIGLLAVGLWMVDLPLAPFKFEVYQWHKSFGLLVLLLLVVRVGWRWTHPAPMLPVGTPRWQVKVAEFTHFLLYFLMLLMPLSGWLMSDAAGYRPHFFGLAVPLLWAQDSVVAGWAKWVHEMAGKALIGLLILHVGAAVHHHLIVRDGILLRMVPKGLRLPQPKLFGLVLAGILPFGAVQAVEWQVVPEGSKLEWEARYSGSQIIGNFGVWQAEIRLNPDDLADAKVRVVVEVASVGSGDENRDKTLKGIDFFDAVGHPKAVFESSKVSKTSAGFVAAGTLTLAGVSKPLALPFTLQIQGDGAQRLALAQGQVSLSRNAFGVGKGEWQGNATIADLVVVKYVVKATLK
;
A
#
# COMPACT_ATOMS: atom_id res chain seq x y z
N MET A 1 1.65 -38.32 -39.48
CA MET A 1 2.71 -38.90 -38.63
C MET A 1 3.32 -37.72 -37.89
N GLU A 2 2.88 -37.52 -36.65
CA GLU A 2 3.59 -37.90 -35.41
C GLU A 2 4.31 -36.67 -34.85
N GLU A 3 3.74 -36.04 -33.79
CA GLU A 3 4.47 -35.38 -32.69
C GLU A 3 3.49 -34.65 -31.74
N TYR A 4 2.72 -35.42 -30.97
CA TYR A 4 2.07 -34.94 -29.74
C TYR A 4 2.04 -36.11 -28.75
N ARG A 5 3.16 -36.32 -28.04
CA ARG A 5 3.39 -37.53 -27.22
C ARG A 5 3.70 -37.31 -25.74
N TRP A 6 3.43 -36.15 -25.13
CA TRP A 6 3.82 -35.94 -23.73
C TRP A 6 2.69 -35.71 -22.69
N ILE A 7 1.41 -35.87 -23.03
CA ILE A 7 0.33 -35.92 -22.02
C ILE A 7 -0.68 -37.04 -22.34
N ARG A 8 -0.29 -38.30 -22.09
CA ARG A 8 -1.21 -39.45 -22.03
C ARG A 8 -1.41 -39.90 -20.58
N GLY A 9 -2.22 -39.16 -19.84
CA GLY A 9 -3.15 -39.71 -18.83
C GLY A 9 -4.61 -39.66 -19.32
N TRP A 10 -4.80 -39.27 -20.58
CA TRP A 10 -6.06 -38.93 -21.22
C TRP A 10 -6.40 -39.97 -22.31
N ARG A 11 -6.83 -41.18 -21.92
CA ARG A 11 -7.80 -42.03 -22.66
C ARG A 11 -8.02 -43.39 -22.02
N GLY A 12 -9.30 -43.67 -21.77
CA GLY A 12 -9.93 -44.99 -21.66
C GLY A 12 -11.38 -44.76 -21.19
N ARG A 13 -12.45 -45.16 -21.86
CA ARG A 13 -12.72 -46.06 -22.98
C ARG A 13 -14.04 -45.59 -23.65
N GLY A 14 -14.26 -45.91 -24.93
CA GLY A 14 -15.63 -45.99 -25.45
C GLY A 14 -15.87 -45.44 -26.86
N PHE A 15 -15.71 -46.33 -27.83
CA PHE A 15 -16.53 -46.47 -29.04
C PHE A 15 -16.47 -45.41 -30.17
N GLY A 16 -16.07 -45.93 -31.35
CA GLY A 16 -16.36 -45.34 -32.65
C GLY A 16 -17.86 -45.38 -32.99
N HIS A 17 -18.17 -44.79 -34.15
CA HIS A 17 -19.51 -44.51 -34.70
C HIS A 17 -20.26 -43.32 -34.09
N ARG A 18 -19.87 -42.11 -34.50
CA ARG A 18 -20.84 -41.01 -34.74
C ARG A 18 -20.27 -39.93 -35.66
N ILE A 19 -19.88 -40.33 -36.87
CA ILE A 19 -19.88 -39.40 -38.02
C ILE A 19 -21.32 -39.43 -38.55
N VAL A 20 -21.87 -38.27 -38.91
CA VAL A 20 -23.26 -38.02 -39.35
C VAL A 20 -24.25 -37.82 -38.19
N GLN A 21 -24.33 -36.58 -37.69
CA GLN A 21 -25.57 -35.82 -37.47
C GLN A 21 -25.27 -34.59 -36.60
N GLN A 22 -25.07 -33.43 -37.21
CA GLN A 22 -25.41 -32.11 -36.62
C GLN A 22 -25.24 -30.98 -37.66
N ARG A 23 -26.07 -30.99 -38.71
CA ARG A 23 -26.46 -29.78 -39.44
C ARG A 23 -27.84 -29.33 -38.96
N LYS A 24 -27.96 -28.94 -37.68
CA LYS A 24 -29.11 -28.18 -37.12
C LYS A 24 -28.62 -27.39 -35.90
N GLY A 25 -28.50 -26.07 -36.05
CA GLY A 25 -28.30 -25.06 -34.99
C GLY A 25 -27.25 -25.39 -33.93
N LEU A 26 -26.01 -24.91 -34.11
CA LEU A 26 -24.93 -24.99 -33.10
C LEU A 26 -25.34 -24.25 -31.82
N LYS A 27 -26.06 -24.94 -30.92
CA LYS A 27 -26.31 -24.45 -29.56
C LYS A 27 -24.95 -24.27 -28.88
N MET A 28 -24.62 -23.06 -28.44
CA MET A 28 -23.41 -22.82 -27.67
C MET A 28 -23.35 -23.74 -26.46
N GLN A 29 -22.29 -24.55 -26.38
CA GLN A 29 -22.06 -25.40 -25.22
C GLN A 29 -21.60 -24.56 -24.04
N ARG A 30 -22.29 -24.72 -22.90
CA ARG A 30 -22.03 -23.98 -21.65
C ARG A 30 -21.35 -24.89 -20.63
N TYR A 31 -20.73 -24.29 -19.63
CA TYR A 31 -20.24 -25.03 -18.47
C TYR A 31 -21.41 -25.58 -17.65
N SER A 32 -21.14 -26.64 -16.87
CA SER A 32 -22.09 -27.16 -15.87
C SER A 32 -22.43 -26.09 -14.80
N GLY A 33 -23.61 -26.19 -14.20
CA GLY A 33 -24.06 -25.29 -13.12
C GLY A 33 -23.05 -25.19 -11.98
N VAL A 34 -22.49 -26.32 -11.56
CA VAL A 34 -21.49 -26.41 -10.49
C VAL A 34 -20.21 -25.66 -10.87
N ALA A 35 -19.69 -25.86 -12.08
CA ALA A 35 -18.49 -25.15 -12.55
C ALA A 35 -18.70 -23.62 -12.59
N MET A 36 -19.87 -23.17 -13.00
CA MET A 36 -20.24 -21.74 -12.99
C MET A 36 -20.33 -21.21 -11.56
N GLY A 37 -21.00 -21.94 -10.66
CA GLY A 37 -21.12 -21.58 -9.24
C GLY A 37 -19.75 -21.45 -8.58
N LEU A 38 -18.89 -22.46 -8.73
CA LEU A 38 -17.51 -22.43 -8.22
C LEU A 38 -16.72 -21.24 -8.79
N HIS A 39 -16.91 -20.89 -10.06
CA HIS A 39 -16.23 -19.74 -10.65
C HIS A 39 -16.65 -18.40 -10.07
N TRP A 40 -17.95 -18.14 -9.99
CA TRP A 40 -18.41 -16.85 -9.49
C TRP A 40 -18.22 -16.71 -7.99
N VAL A 41 -18.49 -17.77 -7.20
CA VAL A 41 -18.25 -17.74 -5.75
C VAL A 41 -16.78 -17.50 -5.45
N MET A 42 -15.86 -18.26 -6.05
CA MET A 42 -14.43 -18.04 -5.85
C MET A 42 -14.01 -16.65 -6.35
N GLY A 43 -14.45 -16.23 -7.53
CA GLY A 43 -14.10 -14.92 -8.09
C GLY A 43 -14.50 -13.77 -7.17
N LEU A 44 -15.73 -13.80 -6.62
CA LEU A 44 -16.21 -12.78 -5.68
C LEU A 44 -15.43 -12.78 -4.37
N ILE A 45 -15.19 -13.95 -3.77
CA ILE A 45 -14.39 -14.07 -2.55
C ILE A 45 -12.96 -13.57 -2.80
N MET A 46 -12.35 -13.93 -3.93
CA MET A 46 -11.00 -13.50 -4.29
C MET A 46 -10.90 -11.99 -4.48
N ILE A 47 -11.86 -11.36 -5.15
CA ILE A 47 -11.90 -9.89 -5.29
C ILE A 47 -11.99 -9.24 -3.90
N GLY A 48 -12.86 -9.74 -3.03
CA GLY A 48 -12.96 -9.27 -1.65
C GLY A 48 -11.66 -9.46 -0.86
N LEU A 49 -11.04 -10.63 -0.95
CA LEU A 49 -9.76 -10.93 -0.30
C LEU A 49 -8.62 -10.03 -0.78
N LEU A 50 -8.54 -9.77 -2.09
CA LEU A 50 -7.52 -8.87 -2.65
C LEU A 50 -7.74 -7.43 -2.18
N ALA A 51 -8.98 -6.95 -2.17
CA ALA A 51 -9.31 -5.61 -1.66
C ALA A 51 -9.00 -5.49 -0.15
N VAL A 52 -9.43 -6.48 0.65
CA VAL A 52 -9.13 -6.53 2.09
C VAL A 52 -7.62 -6.68 2.31
N GLY A 53 -6.90 -7.45 1.51
CA GLY A 53 -5.45 -7.62 1.63
C GLY A 53 -4.68 -6.32 1.43
N LEU A 54 -5.12 -5.48 0.48
CA LEU A 54 -4.55 -4.15 0.26
C LEU A 54 -4.91 -3.16 1.37
N TRP A 55 -6.07 -3.30 2.01
CA TRP A 55 -6.57 -2.38 3.03
C TRP A 55 -6.13 -2.75 4.46
N MET A 56 -6.15 -4.04 4.80
CA MET A 56 -5.94 -4.53 6.18
C MET A 56 -4.54 -4.23 6.71
N VAL A 57 -3.55 -4.13 5.80
CA VAL A 57 -2.16 -3.82 6.15
C VAL A 57 -2.03 -2.44 6.79
N ASP A 58 -2.91 -1.51 6.41
CA ASP A 58 -2.88 -0.12 6.84
C ASP A 58 -3.72 0.17 8.09
N LEU A 59 -4.42 -0.84 8.63
CA LEU A 59 -5.22 -0.67 9.83
C LEU A 59 -4.36 -0.33 11.08
N PRO A 60 -4.86 0.51 12.00
CA PRO A 60 -4.19 0.77 13.28
C PRO A 60 -4.10 -0.51 14.12
N LEU A 61 -3.10 -0.58 15.00
CA LEU A 61 -2.90 -1.71 15.92
C LEU A 61 -4.01 -1.71 17.00
N ALA A 62 -5.12 -2.35 16.68
CA ALA A 62 -6.29 -2.53 17.53
C ALA A 62 -6.84 -3.97 17.39
N PRO A 63 -7.67 -4.46 18.33
CA PRO A 63 -8.31 -5.78 18.24
C PRO A 63 -8.99 -6.03 16.89
N PHE A 64 -9.59 -5.00 16.32
CA PHE A 64 -10.21 -5.04 14.99
C PHE A 64 -9.25 -5.47 13.87
N LYS A 65 -7.99 -5.04 13.89
CA LYS A 65 -6.99 -5.47 12.89
C LYS A 65 -6.77 -6.98 12.97
N PHE A 66 -6.67 -7.54 14.18
CA PHE A 66 -6.50 -8.98 14.36
C PHE A 66 -7.71 -9.75 13.82
N GLU A 67 -8.93 -9.29 14.08
CA GLU A 67 -10.15 -9.90 13.54
C GLU A 67 -10.16 -9.91 12.00
N VAL A 68 -9.87 -8.77 11.37
CA VAL A 68 -9.79 -8.66 9.91
C VAL A 68 -8.77 -9.63 9.34
N TYR A 69 -7.59 -9.75 9.96
CA TYR A 69 -6.56 -10.71 9.54
C TYR A 69 -7.03 -12.17 9.69
N GLN A 70 -7.76 -12.51 10.76
CA GLN A 70 -8.28 -13.87 10.94
C GLN A 70 -9.35 -14.21 9.90
N TRP A 71 -10.24 -13.26 9.59
CA TRP A 71 -11.21 -13.40 8.50
C TRP A 71 -10.51 -13.56 7.15
N HIS A 72 -9.52 -12.73 6.84
CA HIS A 72 -8.73 -12.82 5.62
C HIS A 72 -8.08 -14.21 5.48
N LYS A 73 -7.45 -14.74 6.54
CA LYS A 73 -6.86 -16.10 6.56
C LYS A 73 -7.93 -17.18 6.34
N SER A 74 -9.06 -17.10 7.04
CA SER A 74 -10.14 -18.08 6.94
C SER A 74 -10.73 -18.15 5.53
N PHE A 75 -11.03 -17.00 4.93
CA PHE A 75 -11.54 -16.93 3.56
C PHE A 75 -10.47 -17.31 2.53
N GLY A 76 -9.18 -17.02 2.77
CA GLY A 76 -8.08 -17.50 1.93
C GLY A 76 -7.99 -19.03 1.91
N LEU A 77 -8.10 -19.67 3.07
CA LEU A 77 -8.16 -21.13 3.20
C LEU A 77 -9.45 -21.71 2.57
N LEU A 78 -10.57 -20.99 2.63
CA LEU A 78 -11.80 -21.38 1.95
C LEU A 78 -11.61 -21.38 0.42
N VAL A 79 -10.95 -20.36 -0.14
CA VAL A 79 -10.63 -20.34 -1.58
C VAL A 79 -9.71 -21.50 -1.95
N LEU A 80 -8.74 -21.84 -1.11
CA LEU A 80 -7.87 -23.01 -1.32
C LEU A 80 -8.69 -24.31 -1.35
N LEU A 81 -9.63 -24.49 -0.43
CA LEU A 81 -10.53 -25.65 -0.43
C LEU A 81 -11.41 -25.70 -1.69
N LEU A 82 -12.02 -24.56 -2.06
CA LEU A 82 -12.84 -24.45 -3.27
C LEU A 82 -12.03 -24.70 -4.54
N LEU A 83 -10.75 -24.33 -4.56
CA LEU A 83 -9.83 -24.62 -5.66
C LEU A 83 -9.63 -26.12 -5.84
N VAL A 84 -9.43 -26.88 -4.75
CA VAL A 84 -9.32 -28.35 -4.80
C VAL A 84 -10.59 -28.96 -5.39
N VAL A 85 -11.77 -28.52 -4.90
CA VAL A 85 -13.07 -28.97 -5.44
C VAL A 85 -13.20 -28.62 -6.92
N ARG A 86 -12.80 -27.41 -7.33
CA ARG A 86 -12.84 -26.95 -8.72
C ARG A 86 -11.93 -27.78 -9.62
N VAL A 87 -10.72 -28.11 -9.18
CA VAL A 87 -9.79 -28.96 -9.94
C VAL A 87 -10.34 -30.37 -10.07
N GLY A 88 -10.86 -30.96 -9.00
CA GLY A 88 -11.52 -32.27 -9.04
C GLY A 88 -12.75 -32.29 -9.96
N TRP A 89 -13.56 -31.22 -9.93
CA TRP A 89 -14.70 -31.08 -10.83
C TRP A 89 -14.25 -30.98 -12.30
N ARG A 90 -13.21 -30.19 -12.58
CA ARG A 90 -12.67 -30.03 -13.94
C ARG A 90 -12.04 -31.32 -14.47
N TRP A 91 -11.52 -32.17 -13.60
CA TRP A 91 -11.01 -33.49 -13.98
C TRP A 91 -12.12 -34.39 -14.53
N THR A 92 -13.30 -34.33 -13.93
CA THR A 92 -14.45 -35.18 -14.28
C THR A 92 -15.35 -34.57 -15.36
N HIS A 93 -15.31 -33.24 -15.53
CA HIS A 93 -16.17 -32.49 -16.45
C HIS A 93 -15.31 -31.62 -17.40
N PRO A 94 -15.03 -32.09 -18.63
CA PRO A 94 -14.23 -31.35 -19.60
C PRO A 94 -14.79 -29.98 -19.96
N ALA A 95 -13.91 -29.05 -20.30
CA ALA A 95 -14.31 -27.72 -20.76
C ALA A 95 -15.06 -27.80 -22.12
N PRO A 96 -16.10 -26.98 -22.33
CA PRO A 96 -16.77 -26.87 -23.63
C PRO A 96 -15.80 -26.49 -24.75
N MET A 97 -16.06 -26.99 -25.96
CA MET A 97 -15.24 -26.69 -27.14
C MET A 97 -15.21 -25.18 -27.45
N LEU A 98 -14.04 -24.65 -27.78
CA LEU A 98 -13.87 -23.23 -28.17
C LEU A 98 -14.69 -22.88 -29.42
N PRO A 99 -15.05 -21.59 -29.63
CA PRO A 99 -15.69 -21.15 -30.86
C PRO A 99 -14.92 -21.60 -32.11
N VAL A 100 -15.66 -21.93 -33.19
CA VAL A 100 -15.03 -22.28 -34.46
C VAL A 100 -14.30 -21.06 -35.00
N GLY A 101 -13.03 -21.21 -35.38
CA GLY A 101 -12.22 -20.12 -35.93
C GLY A 101 -11.36 -19.36 -34.93
N THR A 102 -11.32 -19.74 -33.64
CA THR A 102 -10.39 -19.12 -32.67
C THR A 102 -8.92 -19.35 -33.10
N PRO A 103 -8.12 -18.28 -33.30
CA PRO A 103 -6.71 -18.39 -33.66
C PRO A 103 -5.90 -19.21 -32.65
N ARG A 104 -4.95 -20.01 -33.12
CA ARG A 104 -4.12 -20.90 -32.26
C ARG A 104 -3.38 -20.14 -31.14
N TRP A 105 -2.92 -18.92 -31.43
CA TRP A 105 -2.24 -18.09 -30.42
C TRP A 105 -3.20 -17.67 -29.29
N GLN A 106 -4.47 -17.36 -29.59
CA GLN A 106 -5.48 -17.04 -28.57
C GLN A 106 -5.75 -18.24 -27.67
N VAL A 107 -5.81 -19.44 -28.26
CA VAL A 107 -5.96 -20.68 -27.48
C VAL A 107 -4.79 -20.86 -26.52
N LYS A 108 -3.55 -20.68 -27.00
CA LYS A 108 -2.34 -20.83 -26.19
C LYS A 108 -2.24 -19.80 -25.07
N VAL A 109 -2.54 -18.54 -25.37
CA VAL A 109 -2.59 -17.48 -24.35
C VAL A 109 -3.66 -17.79 -23.32
N ALA A 110 -4.87 -18.19 -23.73
CA ALA A 110 -5.91 -18.55 -22.79
C ALA A 110 -5.52 -19.75 -21.91
N GLU A 111 -4.95 -20.81 -22.47
CA GLU A 111 -4.43 -21.96 -21.72
C GLU A 111 -3.40 -21.53 -20.68
N PHE A 112 -2.44 -20.70 -21.07
CA PHE A 112 -1.37 -20.19 -20.20
C PHE A 112 -1.91 -19.27 -19.10
N THR A 113 -2.81 -18.34 -19.42
CA THR A 113 -3.48 -17.47 -18.44
C THR A 113 -4.24 -18.30 -17.42
N HIS A 114 -5.00 -19.32 -17.85
CA HIS A 114 -5.69 -20.20 -16.91
C HIS A 114 -4.68 -20.94 -16.04
N PHE A 115 -3.64 -21.53 -16.62
CA PHE A 115 -2.59 -22.21 -15.85
C PHE A 115 -2.00 -21.29 -14.76
N LEU A 116 -1.62 -20.06 -15.10
CA LEU A 116 -1.11 -19.08 -14.16
C LEU A 116 -2.13 -18.72 -13.07
N LEU A 117 -3.41 -18.56 -13.43
CA LEU A 117 -4.47 -18.32 -12.43
C LEU A 117 -4.58 -19.49 -11.44
N TYR A 118 -4.58 -20.74 -11.91
CA TYR A 118 -4.61 -21.91 -11.01
C TYR A 118 -3.36 -21.98 -10.13
N PHE A 119 -2.18 -21.73 -10.71
CA PHE A 119 -0.93 -21.71 -9.97
C PHE A 119 -0.92 -20.64 -8.87
N LEU A 120 -1.31 -19.41 -9.19
CA LEU A 120 -1.36 -18.31 -8.23
C LEU A 120 -2.46 -18.49 -7.18
N MET A 121 -3.63 -19.02 -7.55
CA MET A 121 -4.69 -19.38 -6.60
C MET A 121 -4.25 -20.45 -5.59
N LEU A 122 -3.25 -21.27 -5.93
CA LEU A 122 -2.66 -22.24 -5.02
C LEU A 122 -1.52 -21.60 -4.20
N LEU A 123 -0.59 -20.92 -4.87
CA LEU A 123 0.60 -20.34 -4.27
C LEU A 123 0.26 -19.26 -3.23
N MET A 124 -0.73 -18.42 -3.50
CA MET A 124 -1.07 -17.29 -2.64
C MET A 124 -1.57 -17.73 -1.25
N PRO A 125 -2.62 -18.57 -1.10
CA PRO A 125 -3.05 -19.00 0.23
C PRO A 125 -2.02 -19.90 0.93
N LEU A 126 -1.25 -20.72 0.19
CA LEU A 126 -0.19 -21.55 0.79
C LEU A 126 0.96 -20.72 1.36
N SER A 127 1.43 -19.70 0.62
CA SER A 127 2.44 -18.76 1.13
C SER A 127 1.91 -17.95 2.32
N GLY A 128 0.62 -17.59 2.34
CA GLY A 128 0.01 -16.90 3.48
C GLY A 128 -0.11 -17.78 4.73
N TRP A 129 -0.43 -19.06 4.56
CA TRP A 129 -0.44 -20.04 5.65
C TRP A 129 0.98 -20.25 6.19
N LEU A 130 1.94 -20.52 5.32
CA LEU A 130 3.35 -20.71 5.69
C LEU A 130 3.91 -19.47 6.42
N MET A 131 3.61 -18.26 5.91
CA MET A 131 3.99 -16.99 6.54
C MET A 131 3.47 -16.90 7.98
N SER A 132 2.19 -17.24 8.19
CA SER A 132 1.56 -17.13 9.50
C SER A 132 2.14 -18.13 10.50
N ASP A 133 2.34 -19.38 10.09
CA ASP A 133 2.95 -20.43 10.94
C ASP A 133 4.39 -20.07 11.29
N ALA A 134 5.21 -19.69 10.30
CA ALA A 134 6.61 -19.32 10.51
C ALA A 134 6.77 -18.05 11.36
N ALA A 135 5.77 -17.15 11.35
CA ALA A 135 5.72 -15.99 12.22
C ALA A 135 5.25 -16.31 13.67
N GLY A 136 4.93 -17.57 13.98
CA GLY A 136 4.45 -18.00 15.30
C GLY A 136 2.95 -17.79 15.53
N TYR A 137 2.19 -17.45 14.48
CA TYR A 137 0.74 -17.22 14.56
C TYR A 137 -0.02 -18.32 13.82
N ARG A 138 -0.44 -19.36 14.53
CA ARG A 138 -1.21 -20.46 13.93
C ARG A 138 -2.54 -19.95 13.32
N PRO A 139 -2.79 -20.16 12.01
CA PRO A 139 -4.05 -19.80 11.38
C PRO A 139 -5.22 -20.60 11.95
N HIS A 140 -6.38 -19.98 11.93
CA HIS A 140 -7.64 -20.63 12.23
C HIS A 140 -8.52 -20.59 10.98
N PHE A 141 -9.16 -21.69 10.66
CA PHE A 141 -10.19 -21.80 9.65
C PHE A 141 -11.56 -21.69 10.33
N PHE A 142 -12.14 -20.48 10.32
CA PHE A 142 -13.41 -20.18 11.01
C PHE A 142 -13.42 -20.65 12.49
N GLY A 143 -12.35 -20.33 13.22
CA GLY A 143 -12.18 -20.69 14.63
C GLY A 143 -11.52 -22.05 14.89
N LEU A 144 -11.36 -22.89 13.87
CA LEU A 144 -10.69 -24.19 14.00
C LEU A 144 -9.21 -24.09 13.64
N ALA A 145 -8.32 -24.42 14.57
CA ALA A 145 -6.88 -24.39 14.30
C ALA A 145 -6.50 -25.41 13.21
N VAL A 146 -5.82 -24.96 12.15
CA VAL A 146 -5.34 -25.84 11.08
C VAL A 146 -4.00 -26.48 11.46
N PRO A 147 -3.55 -27.57 10.80
CA PRO A 147 -2.23 -28.15 11.06
C PRO A 147 -1.09 -27.13 10.87
N LEU A 148 -0.01 -27.27 11.63
CA LEU A 148 1.22 -26.50 11.36
C LEU A 148 1.86 -27.02 10.07
N LEU A 149 2.20 -26.11 9.16
CA LEU A 149 3.04 -26.40 8.01
C LEU A 149 4.53 -26.27 8.34
N TRP A 150 4.88 -25.38 9.26
CA TRP A 150 6.27 -25.06 9.59
C TRP A 150 6.41 -24.60 11.04
N ALA A 151 7.62 -24.75 11.61
CA ALA A 151 7.95 -24.21 12.92
C ALA A 151 8.20 -22.69 12.85
N GLN A 152 8.29 -22.02 13.99
CA GLN A 152 8.60 -20.59 14.01
C GLN A 152 10.02 -20.33 13.44
N ASP A 153 10.10 -19.52 12.40
CA ASP A 153 11.32 -19.21 11.66
C ASP A 153 11.17 -17.85 10.94
N SER A 154 11.93 -16.85 11.36
CA SER A 154 11.82 -15.48 10.83
C SER A 154 12.29 -15.35 9.38
N VAL A 155 13.23 -16.21 8.92
CA VAL A 155 13.72 -16.20 7.54
C VAL A 155 12.65 -16.75 6.62
N VAL A 156 12.04 -17.88 6.99
CA VAL A 156 10.94 -18.49 6.23
C VAL A 156 9.72 -17.57 6.22
N ALA A 157 9.39 -16.95 7.35
CA ALA A 157 8.30 -15.96 7.42
C ALA A 157 8.52 -14.78 6.45
N GLY A 158 9.76 -14.25 6.40
CA GLY A 158 10.12 -13.17 5.48
C GLY A 158 9.97 -13.56 4.00
N TRP A 159 10.49 -14.73 3.61
CA TRP A 159 10.33 -15.23 2.24
C TRP A 159 8.87 -15.51 1.88
N ALA A 160 8.12 -16.16 2.78
CA ALA A 160 6.72 -16.47 2.57
C ALA A 160 5.87 -15.20 2.41
N LYS A 161 6.17 -14.15 3.21
CA LYS A 161 5.55 -12.83 3.05
C LYS A 161 5.84 -12.21 1.69
N TRP A 162 7.10 -12.20 1.27
CA TRP A 162 7.47 -11.66 -0.04
C TRP A 162 6.76 -12.40 -1.18
N VAL A 163 6.72 -13.74 -1.14
CA VAL A 163 5.99 -14.55 -2.12
C VAL A 163 4.50 -14.23 -2.10
N HIS A 164 3.89 -14.09 -0.92
CA HIS A 164 2.47 -13.79 -0.77
C HIS A 164 2.11 -12.43 -1.39
N GLU A 165 2.91 -11.40 -1.11
CA GLU A 165 2.74 -10.05 -1.67
C GLU A 165 2.91 -10.03 -3.19
N MET A 166 3.97 -10.67 -3.70
CA MET A 166 4.22 -10.71 -5.16
C MET A 166 3.16 -11.54 -5.89
N ALA A 167 2.76 -12.68 -5.34
CA ALA A 167 1.69 -13.50 -5.88
C ALA A 167 0.36 -12.74 -5.91
N GLY A 168 0.06 -11.93 -4.87
CA GLY A 168 -1.11 -11.05 -4.84
C GLY A 168 -1.11 -10.00 -5.94
N LYS A 169 0.01 -9.27 -6.13
CA LYS A 169 0.16 -8.29 -7.21
C LYS A 169 0.02 -8.93 -8.59
N ALA A 170 0.66 -10.09 -8.79
CA ALA A 170 0.55 -10.86 -10.03
C ALA A 170 -0.88 -11.32 -10.29
N LEU A 171 -1.59 -11.79 -9.25
CA LEU A 171 -2.97 -12.25 -9.35
C LEU A 171 -3.93 -11.11 -9.69
N ILE A 172 -3.75 -9.91 -9.11
CA ILE A 172 -4.51 -8.71 -9.46
C ILE A 172 -4.36 -8.39 -10.96
N GLY A 173 -3.11 -8.28 -11.44
CA GLY A 173 -2.84 -7.99 -12.85
C GLY A 173 -3.45 -9.04 -13.78
N LEU A 174 -3.31 -10.32 -13.45
CA LEU A 174 -3.84 -11.41 -14.25
C LEU A 174 -5.38 -11.47 -14.22
N LEU A 175 -6.00 -11.12 -13.09
CA LEU A 175 -7.46 -11.04 -12.96
C LEU A 175 -8.03 -9.91 -13.82
N ILE A 176 -7.38 -8.73 -13.82
CA ILE A 176 -7.74 -7.61 -14.69
C ILE A 176 -7.68 -8.03 -16.16
N LEU A 177 -6.58 -8.68 -16.58
CA LEU A 177 -6.44 -9.19 -17.94
C LEU A 177 -7.49 -10.25 -18.28
N HIS A 178 -7.77 -11.16 -17.35
CA HIS A 178 -8.76 -12.22 -17.53
C HIS A 178 -10.18 -11.67 -17.71
N VAL A 179 -10.61 -10.76 -16.83
CA VAL A 179 -11.92 -10.10 -16.90
C VAL A 179 -11.99 -9.21 -18.14
N GLY A 180 -10.94 -8.43 -18.41
CA GLY A 180 -10.83 -7.57 -19.60
C GLY A 180 -10.94 -8.36 -20.90
N ALA A 181 -10.30 -9.52 -20.99
CA ALA A 181 -10.45 -10.42 -22.14
C ALA A 181 -11.89 -10.92 -22.27
N ALA A 182 -12.53 -11.35 -21.18
CA ALA A 182 -13.91 -11.82 -21.21
C ALA A 182 -14.89 -10.72 -21.71
N VAL A 183 -14.65 -9.48 -21.28
CA VAL A 183 -15.38 -8.28 -21.70
C VAL A 183 -15.12 -7.96 -23.17
N HIS A 184 -13.86 -7.96 -23.61
CA HIS A 184 -13.48 -7.75 -25.01
C HIS A 184 -14.17 -8.78 -25.93
N HIS A 185 -14.14 -10.06 -25.55
CA HIS A 185 -14.82 -11.13 -26.28
C HIS A 185 -16.35 -10.95 -26.28
N HIS A 186 -16.93 -10.41 -25.21
CA HIS A 186 -18.37 -10.16 -25.14
C HIS A 186 -18.82 -8.95 -25.97
N LEU A 187 -18.12 -7.82 -25.87
CA LEU A 187 -18.55 -6.53 -26.44
C LEU A 187 -18.07 -6.32 -27.87
N ILE A 188 -16.82 -6.68 -28.16
CA ILE A 188 -16.15 -6.41 -29.44
C ILE A 188 -16.22 -7.64 -30.36
N VAL A 189 -15.71 -8.79 -29.92
CA VAL A 189 -15.65 -10.00 -30.75
C VAL A 189 -17.03 -10.65 -30.90
N ARG A 190 -17.86 -10.57 -29.85
CA ARG A 190 -19.24 -11.08 -29.80
C ARG A 190 -19.36 -12.59 -30.12
N ASP A 191 -18.38 -13.37 -29.69
CA ASP A 191 -18.32 -14.83 -29.91
C ASP A 191 -19.05 -15.67 -28.85
N GLY A 192 -19.64 -15.01 -27.85
CA GLY A 192 -20.43 -15.65 -26.80
C GLY A 192 -19.61 -16.46 -25.77
N ILE A 193 -18.28 -16.30 -25.71
CA ILE A 193 -17.42 -17.00 -24.73
C ILE A 193 -17.88 -16.72 -23.29
N LEU A 194 -18.13 -15.46 -22.94
CA LEU A 194 -18.59 -15.08 -21.58
C LEU A 194 -19.92 -15.77 -21.22
N LEU A 195 -20.84 -15.88 -22.18
CA LEU A 195 -22.17 -16.48 -21.97
C LEU A 195 -22.13 -17.97 -21.61
N ARG A 196 -20.98 -18.62 -21.79
CA ARG A 196 -20.75 -20.02 -21.38
C ARG A 196 -20.55 -20.16 -19.88
N MET A 197 -20.17 -19.08 -19.20
CA MET A 197 -19.98 -18.99 -17.75
C MET A 197 -21.13 -18.29 -17.04
N VAL A 198 -22.19 -17.88 -17.75
CA VAL A 198 -23.34 -17.16 -17.15
C VAL A 198 -24.58 -18.06 -17.07
N PRO A 199 -25.28 -18.11 -15.90
CA PRO A 199 -26.52 -18.87 -15.76
C PRO A 199 -27.60 -18.43 -16.76
N LYS A 200 -28.48 -19.35 -17.18
CA LYS A 200 -29.52 -19.08 -18.20
C LYS A 200 -30.54 -17.99 -17.81
N GLY A 201 -30.70 -17.69 -16.52
CA GLY A 201 -31.64 -16.67 -16.02
C GLY A 201 -31.04 -15.27 -15.84
N LEU A 202 -29.72 -15.11 -15.90
CA LEU A 202 -29.07 -13.81 -15.69
C LEU A 202 -28.95 -13.07 -17.03
N ARG A 203 -29.76 -12.03 -17.24
CA ARG A 203 -29.62 -11.13 -18.40
C ARG A 203 -28.47 -10.17 -18.13
N LEU A 204 -27.38 -10.31 -18.89
CA LEU A 204 -26.31 -9.30 -18.86
C LEU A 204 -26.86 -7.96 -19.39
N PRO A 205 -26.50 -6.81 -18.78
CA PRO A 205 -26.86 -5.49 -19.29
C PRO A 205 -26.46 -5.35 -20.77
N GLN A 206 -27.24 -4.58 -21.54
CA GLN A 206 -26.91 -4.28 -22.93
C GLN A 206 -25.50 -3.66 -23.05
N PRO A 207 -24.78 -3.86 -24.17
CA PRO A 207 -23.37 -3.47 -24.33
C PRO A 207 -23.07 -1.98 -24.03
N LYS A 208 -24.07 -1.09 -24.13
CA LYS A 208 -23.95 0.33 -23.79
C LYS A 208 -23.86 0.62 -22.29
N LEU A 209 -24.47 -0.23 -21.43
CA LEU A 209 -24.38 -0.09 -19.96
C LEU A 209 -23.16 -0.79 -19.37
N PHE A 210 -22.62 -1.81 -20.03
CA PHE A 210 -21.48 -2.59 -19.52
C PHE A 210 -20.15 -1.79 -19.51
N GLY A 211 -19.98 -0.85 -20.46
CA GLY A 211 -18.83 0.06 -20.50
C GLY A 211 -18.76 1.04 -19.32
N LEU A 212 -19.92 1.43 -18.76
CA LEU A 212 -20.00 2.32 -17.59
C LEU A 212 -19.61 1.61 -16.29
N VAL A 213 -19.86 0.30 -16.17
CA VAL A 213 -19.47 -0.49 -15.00
C VAL A 213 -17.96 -0.79 -14.96
N LEU A 214 -17.32 -0.96 -16.12
CA LEU A 214 -15.85 -1.14 -16.21
C LEU A 214 -15.06 0.17 -16.07
N ALA A 215 -15.62 1.30 -16.50
CA ALA A 215 -15.01 2.60 -16.26
C ALA A 215 -14.98 2.96 -14.75
N GLY A 216 -15.87 2.37 -13.94
CA GLY A 216 -15.87 2.48 -12.48
C GLY A 216 -14.87 1.56 -11.76
N ILE A 217 -14.14 0.70 -12.49
CA ILE A 217 -13.07 -0.17 -11.97
C ILE A 217 -11.77 0.14 -12.74
N LEU A 218 -11.48 1.42 -12.96
CA LEU A 218 -10.07 1.79 -12.90
C LEU A 218 -9.71 1.71 -11.41
N PRO A 219 -8.62 1.03 -11.02
CA PRO A 219 -8.10 1.28 -9.69
C PRO A 219 -7.78 2.77 -9.69
N PHE A 220 -8.56 3.55 -8.94
CA PHE A 220 -8.03 4.70 -8.25
C PHE A 220 -6.88 4.16 -7.38
N GLY A 221 -5.72 3.95 -7.99
CA GLY A 221 -4.48 4.34 -7.37
C GLY A 221 -4.50 5.86 -7.33
N ALA A 222 -5.41 6.45 -6.55
CA ALA A 222 -5.00 7.64 -5.85
C ALA A 222 -3.76 7.14 -5.10
N VAL A 223 -2.59 7.60 -5.51
CA VAL A 223 -1.42 7.59 -4.66
C VAL A 223 -1.92 8.34 -3.42
N GLN A 224 -2.37 7.59 -2.42
CA GLN A 224 -2.70 8.15 -1.13
C GLN A 224 -1.42 8.86 -0.73
N ALA A 225 -1.50 10.18 -0.54
CA ALA A 225 -0.37 10.94 -0.06
C ALA A 225 0.13 10.21 1.20
N VAL A 226 1.40 9.80 1.20
CA VAL A 226 2.01 9.09 2.33
C VAL A 226 2.08 10.09 3.48
N GLU A 227 1.01 10.15 4.27
CA GLU A 227 0.90 11.02 5.43
C GLU A 227 1.61 10.35 6.61
N TRP A 228 2.44 11.11 7.30
CA TRP A 228 3.15 10.66 8.49
C TRP A 228 2.61 11.40 9.70
N GLN A 229 2.31 10.65 10.76
CA GLN A 229 1.95 11.18 12.07
C GLN A 229 3.18 11.23 12.97
N VAL A 230 3.50 12.41 13.50
CA VAL A 230 4.60 12.57 14.45
C VAL A 230 4.31 11.79 15.73
N VAL A 231 5.29 11.01 16.18
CA VAL A 231 5.31 10.35 17.48
C VAL A 231 6.04 11.29 18.46
N PRO A 232 5.36 11.86 19.47
CA PRO A 232 6.00 12.79 20.41
C PRO A 232 7.19 12.16 21.14
N GLU A 233 7.04 10.90 21.55
CA GLU A 233 8.12 10.15 22.18
C GLU A 233 9.26 9.86 21.20
N GLY A 234 10.44 10.43 21.47
CA GLY A 234 11.62 10.31 20.61
C GLY A 234 11.69 11.38 19.51
N SER A 235 10.73 12.29 19.43
CA SER A 235 10.83 13.51 18.60
C SER A 235 11.31 14.68 19.44
N LYS A 236 12.16 15.55 18.86
CA LYS A 236 12.76 16.70 19.53
C LYS A 236 12.98 17.86 18.57
N LEU A 237 12.81 19.07 19.09
CA LEU A 237 13.19 20.32 18.43
C LEU A 237 14.04 21.13 19.40
N GLU A 238 15.34 21.13 19.15
CA GLU A 238 16.36 21.75 20.00
C GLU A 238 16.99 22.95 19.29
N TRP A 239 17.47 23.91 20.07
CA TRP A 239 18.20 25.06 19.56
C TRP A 239 19.48 25.26 20.37
N GLU A 240 20.50 25.78 19.70
CA GLU A 240 21.80 26.07 20.29
C GLU A 240 22.18 27.51 19.95
N ALA A 241 22.37 28.32 20.99
CA ALA A 241 22.82 29.69 20.88
C ALA A 241 24.14 29.88 21.64
N ARG A 242 24.91 30.91 21.29
CA ARG A 242 26.08 31.32 22.06
C ARG A 242 25.81 32.63 22.78
N TYR A 243 25.96 32.62 24.10
CA TYR A 243 25.80 33.76 24.99
C TYR A 243 27.09 34.00 25.76
N SER A 244 27.69 35.17 25.58
CA SER A 244 28.98 35.56 26.19
C SER A 244 30.07 34.50 26.02
N GLY A 245 30.11 33.85 24.85
CA GLY A 245 31.05 32.77 24.52
C GLY A 245 30.63 31.37 24.98
N SER A 246 29.66 31.24 25.89
CA SER A 246 29.14 29.95 26.35
C SER A 246 27.98 29.45 25.50
N GLN A 247 27.92 28.14 25.28
CA GLN A 247 26.82 27.50 24.56
C GLN A 247 25.61 27.32 25.48
N ILE A 248 24.45 27.72 25.00
CA ILE A 248 23.15 27.46 25.61
C ILE A 248 22.42 26.49 24.68
N ILE A 249 21.90 25.40 25.26
CA ILE A 249 21.05 24.46 24.56
C ILE A 249 19.66 24.57 25.17
N GLY A 250 18.66 24.70 24.32
CA GLY A 250 17.26 24.68 24.72
C GLY A 250 16.41 23.90 23.75
N ASN A 251 15.10 23.90 23.99
CA ASN A 251 14.13 23.19 23.18
C ASN A 251 12.81 23.96 23.07
N PHE A 252 11.93 23.49 22.20
CA PHE A 252 10.50 23.84 22.21
C PHE A 252 9.69 22.62 22.63
N GLY A 253 8.92 22.75 23.71
CA GLY A 253 8.14 21.65 24.27
C GLY A 253 6.84 21.35 23.53
N VAL A 254 6.29 22.32 22.78
CA VAL A 254 5.00 22.19 22.10
C VAL A 254 5.14 22.58 20.64
N TRP A 255 5.04 21.58 19.78
CA TRP A 255 5.06 21.74 18.32
C TRP A 255 4.34 20.56 17.66
N GLN A 256 3.94 20.76 16.43
CA GLN A 256 3.31 19.75 15.58
C GLN A 256 3.88 19.84 14.16
N ALA A 257 3.89 18.71 13.46
CA ALA A 257 4.21 18.69 12.04
C ALA A 257 3.17 17.91 11.26
N GLU A 258 2.78 18.47 10.12
CA GLU A 258 2.01 17.81 9.07
C GLU A 258 3.00 17.39 7.98
N ILE A 259 3.14 16.09 7.75
CA ILE A 259 4.16 15.55 6.87
C ILE A 259 3.48 14.66 5.83
N ARG A 260 3.61 15.04 4.56
CA ARG A 260 3.27 14.23 3.39
C ARG A 260 4.55 14.00 2.62
N LEU A 261 5.05 12.77 2.62
CA LEU A 261 6.32 12.49 1.95
C LEU A 261 6.38 11.02 1.55
N ASN A 262 6.48 10.78 0.25
CA ASN A 262 6.87 9.48 -0.29
C ASN A 262 8.35 9.57 -0.74
N PRO A 263 9.27 8.80 -0.14
CA PRO A 263 10.70 8.87 -0.48
C PRO A 263 11.01 8.44 -1.93
N ASP A 264 10.10 7.69 -2.55
CA ASP A 264 10.20 7.21 -3.93
C ASP A 264 9.53 8.16 -4.94
N ASP A 265 8.65 9.06 -4.45
CA ASP A 265 7.96 10.08 -5.27
C ASP A 265 7.71 11.36 -4.46
N LEU A 266 8.48 12.40 -4.79
CA LEU A 266 8.45 13.68 -4.06
C LEU A 266 7.52 14.73 -4.69
N ALA A 267 6.76 14.39 -5.75
CA ALA A 267 5.96 15.37 -6.50
C ALA A 267 4.97 16.12 -5.60
N ASP A 268 4.28 15.40 -4.71
CA ASP A 268 3.28 15.94 -3.78
C ASP A 268 3.81 16.11 -2.34
N ALA A 269 5.14 16.09 -2.17
CA ALA A 269 5.74 16.15 -0.85
C ALA A 269 5.52 17.53 -0.20
N LYS A 270 4.98 17.52 1.02
CA LYS A 270 4.70 18.71 1.82
C LYS A 270 5.08 18.49 3.28
N VAL A 271 5.81 19.43 3.85
CA VAL A 271 6.18 19.48 5.25
C VAL A 271 5.74 20.82 5.80
N ARG A 272 4.92 20.79 6.84
CA ARG A 272 4.50 21.98 7.59
C ARG A 272 4.76 21.76 9.06
N VAL A 273 5.50 22.67 9.69
CA VAL A 273 5.84 22.60 11.11
C VAL A 273 5.31 23.85 11.80
N VAL A 274 4.61 23.66 12.92
CA VAL A 274 4.08 24.74 13.75
C VAL A 274 4.63 24.57 15.15
N VAL A 275 5.29 25.60 15.66
CA VAL A 275 5.89 25.63 16.99
C VAL A 275 5.16 26.69 17.82
N GLU A 276 4.70 26.35 19.01
CA GLU A 276 4.20 27.33 19.96
C GLU A 276 5.39 27.97 20.68
N VAL A 277 5.71 29.23 20.36
CA VAL A 277 6.96 29.85 20.83
C VAL A 277 6.98 30.08 22.34
N ALA A 278 5.80 30.11 22.98
CA ALA A 278 5.68 30.18 24.44
C ALA A 278 6.22 28.92 25.16
N SER A 279 6.36 27.81 24.43
CA SER A 279 6.94 26.56 24.92
C SER A 279 8.46 26.52 24.89
N VAL A 280 9.11 27.64 24.51
CA VAL A 280 10.57 27.76 24.57
C VAL A 280 11.06 27.49 26.00
N GLY A 281 12.07 26.62 26.08
CA GLY A 281 12.76 26.31 27.32
C GLY A 281 14.26 26.27 27.10
N SER A 282 15.00 26.81 28.07
CA SER A 282 16.46 26.85 28.09
C SER A 282 17.04 26.21 29.35
N GLY A 283 16.20 25.72 30.25
CA GLY A 283 16.59 25.23 31.58
C GLY A 283 16.83 26.34 32.61
N ASP A 284 16.54 27.60 32.28
CA ASP A 284 16.58 28.74 33.20
C ASP A 284 15.28 29.56 33.08
N GLU A 285 14.50 29.64 34.15
CA GLU A 285 13.17 30.26 34.13
C GLU A 285 13.20 31.76 33.81
N ASN A 286 14.24 32.48 34.24
CA ASN A 286 14.34 33.91 34.01
C ASN A 286 14.65 34.19 32.54
N ARG A 287 15.58 33.44 31.96
CA ARG A 287 15.87 33.50 30.53
C ARG A 287 14.66 33.07 29.70
N ASP A 288 13.92 32.05 30.13
CA ASP A 288 12.72 31.60 29.43
C ASP A 288 11.62 32.68 29.42
N LYS A 289 11.48 33.46 30.51
CA LYS A 289 10.61 34.64 30.54
C LYS A 289 11.07 35.70 29.55
N THR A 290 12.37 36.00 29.50
CA THR A 290 12.93 36.98 28.56
C THR A 290 12.74 36.57 27.10
N LEU A 291 12.99 35.30 26.77
CA LEU A 291 12.81 34.76 25.40
C LEU A 291 11.37 34.92 24.90
N LYS A 292 10.38 34.84 25.79
CA LYS A 292 8.96 35.00 25.45
C LYS A 292 8.54 36.47 25.25
N GLY A 293 9.36 37.42 25.70
CA GLY A 293 9.08 38.85 25.65
C GLY A 293 9.15 39.48 24.26
N ILE A 294 8.71 40.74 24.18
CA ILE A 294 8.57 41.54 22.94
C ILE A 294 9.88 41.72 22.15
N ASP A 295 11.01 41.70 22.86
CA ASP A 295 12.34 41.87 22.26
C ASP A 295 12.87 40.58 21.63
N PHE A 296 12.27 39.42 21.92
CA PHE A 296 12.67 38.13 21.37
C PHE A 296 11.57 37.53 20.51
N PHE A 297 10.86 36.50 20.99
CA PHE A 297 9.85 35.83 20.18
C PHE A 297 8.52 36.57 20.13
N ASP A 298 8.28 37.51 21.04
CA ASP A 298 6.98 38.17 21.23
C ASP A 298 5.85 37.12 21.25
N ALA A 299 5.87 36.23 22.25
CA ALA A 299 4.97 35.09 22.28
C ALA A 299 3.48 35.50 22.37
N VAL A 300 3.20 36.75 22.73
CA VAL A 300 1.84 37.30 22.79
C VAL A 300 1.40 37.80 21.41
N GLY A 301 2.20 38.62 20.74
CA GLY A 301 1.88 39.14 19.40
C GLY A 301 2.08 38.10 18.29
N HIS A 302 3.00 37.17 18.48
CA HIS A 302 3.42 36.15 17.51
C HIS A 302 3.51 34.77 18.17
N PRO A 303 2.37 34.16 18.55
CA PRO A 303 2.34 32.93 19.37
C PRO A 303 2.90 31.68 18.66
N LYS A 304 3.07 31.74 17.34
CA LYS A 304 3.49 30.59 16.52
C LYS A 304 4.64 30.94 15.60
N ALA A 305 5.62 30.06 15.54
CA ALA A 305 6.56 29.99 14.43
C ALA A 305 6.09 28.91 13.45
N VAL A 306 6.09 29.20 12.16
CA VAL A 306 5.55 28.29 11.13
C VAL A 306 6.54 28.14 10.00
N PHE A 307 6.93 26.90 9.72
CA PHE A 307 7.65 26.55 8.49
C PHE A 307 6.70 25.83 7.54
N GLU A 308 6.67 26.25 6.28
CA GLU A 308 5.92 25.60 5.21
C GLU A 308 6.82 25.35 4.00
N SER A 309 6.98 24.08 3.62
CA SER A 309 7.75 23.69 2.44
C SER A 309 7.01 24.06 1.16
N SER A 310 7.73 24.61 0.19
CA SER A 310 7.28 24.72 -1.20
C SER A 310 7.79 23.58 -2.08
N LYS A 311 8.91 22.94 -1.69
CA LYS A 311 9.49 21.81 -2.42
C LYS A 311 10.32 20.92 -1.50
N VAL A 312 10.21 19.60 -1.68
CA VAL A 312 11.15 18.63 -1.12
C VAL A 312 11.97 18.03 -2.25
N SER A 313 13.29 17.91 -2.07
CA SER A 313 14.21 17.36 -3.08
C SER A 313 15.19 16.39 -2.45
N LYS A 314 15.56 15.35 -3.20
CA LYS A 314 16.61 14.40 -2.80
C LYS A 314 17.98 14.96 -3.13
N THR A 315 18.95 14.73 -2.26
CA THR A 315 20.37 15.10 -2.44
C THR A 315 21.25 13.87 -2.22
N SER A 316 22.56 14.00 -2.47
CA SER A 316 23.52 12.93 -2.16
C SER A 316 23.63 12.62 -0.66
N ALA A 317 23.29 13.58 0.21
CA ALA A 317 23.39 13.47 1.66
C ALA A 317 22.04 13.18 2.35
N GLY A 318 20.94 13.07 1.61
CA GLY A 318 19.59 12.86 2.14
C GLY A 318 18.54 13.64 1.37
N PHE A 319 17.84 14.54 2.05
CA PHE A 319 16.75 15.34 1.53
C PHE A 319 16.88 16.79 1.97
N VAL A 320 16.23 17.70 1.24
CA VAL A 320 16.10 19.11 1.60
C VAL A 320 14.64 19.52 1.41
N ALA A 321 14.00 20.03 2.46
CA ALA A 321 12.73 20.72 2.38
C ALA A 321 12.98 22.23 2.28
N ALA A 322 12.82 22.78 1.08
CA ALA A 322 12.87 24.22 0.84
C ALA A 322 11.49 24.83 1.06
N GLY A 323 11.42 25.96 1.75
CA GLY A 323 10.17 26.59 2.14
C GLY A 323 10.35 27.98 2.71
N THR A 324 9.33 28.43 3.43
CA THR A 324 9.32 29.71 4.13
C THR A 324 9.16 29.46 5.62
N LEU A 325 10.04 30.05 6.43
CA LEU A 325 9.89 30.14 7.87
C LEU A 325 9.31 31.52 8.21
N THR A 326 8.24 31.55 8.99
CA THR A 326 7.72 32.75 9.65
C THR A 326 7.99 32.66 11.14
N LEU A 327 8.75 33.62 11.67
CA LEU A 327 9.16 33.67 13.07
C LEU A 327 9.13 35.13 13.54
N ALA A 328 8.54 35.39 14.71
CA ALA A 328 8.38 36.75 15.27
C ALA A 328 7.80 37.76 14.25
N GLY A 329 6.80 37.31 13.46
CA GLY A 329 6.14 38.13 12.45
C GLY A 329 6.92 38.32 11.13
N VAL A 330 8.15 37.81 11.03
CA VAL A 330 9.00 37.96 9.84
C VAL A 330 9.07 36.65 9.05
N SER A 331 8.80 36.70 7.75
CA SER A 331 8.90 35.54 6.84
C SER A 331 10.18 35.58 6.01
N LYS A 332 10.92 34.47 5.98
CA LYS A 332 12.14 34.31 5.16
C LYS A 332 12.20 32.91 4.53
N PRO A 333 12.82 32.78 3.34
CA PRO A 333 13.13 31.48 2.77
C PRO A 333 14.06 30.68 3.70
N LEU A 334 13.80 29.38 3.81
CA LEU A 334 14.61 28.45 4.60
C LEU A 334 14.69 27.09 3.90
N ALA A 335 15.87 26.49 3.92
CA ALA A 335 16.10 25.12 3.47
C ALA A 335 16.44 24.24 4.68
N LEU A 336 15.63 23.21 4.91
CA LEU A 336 15.81 22.25 6.00
C LEU A 336 16.42 20.96 5.45
N PRO A 337 17.74 20.72 5.62
CA PRO A 337 18.36 19.47 5.23
C PRO A 337 18.07 18.37 6.25
N PHE A 338 17.72 17.18 5.79
CA PHE A 338 17.47 16.05 6.69
C PHE A 338 17.88 14.72 6.09
N THR A 339 18.33 13.80 6.94
CA THR A 339 18.43 12.38 6.63
C THR A 339 17.10 11.72 6.96
N LEU A 340 16.76 10.65 6.25
CA LEU A 340 15.53 9.89 6.46
C LEU A 340 15.86 8.41 6.49
N GLN A 341 15.52 7.75 7.58
CA GLN A 341 15.58 6.29 7.71
C GLN A 341 14.17 5.78 7.93
N ILE A 342 13.73 4.83 7.10
CA ILE A 342 12.43 4.18 7.26
C ILE A 342 12.69 2.71 7.55
N GLN A 343 12.15 2.23 8.66
CA GLN A 343 12.22 0.83 9.08
C GLN A 343 10.81 0.24 9.14
N GLY A 344 10.70 -1.08 8.95
CA GLY A 344 9.41 -1.78 8.92
C GLY A 344 8.69 -1.70 7.57
N ASP A 345 7.50 -2.31 7.50
CA ASP A 345 6.69 -2.41 6.29
C ASP A 345 5.19 -2.15 6.57
N GLY A 346 4.42 -1.86 5.50
CA GLY A 346 3.02 -1.43 5.60
C GLY A 346 2.82 -0.23 6.55
N ALA A 347 1.75 -0.23 7.34
CA ALA A 347 1.51 0.79 8.38
C ALA A 347 2.41 0.67 9.62
N GLN A 348 3.28 -0.33 9.72
CA GLN A 348 4.29 -0.38 10.79
C GLN A 348 5.56 0.39 10.45
N ARG A 349 5.59 1.09 9.32
CA ARG A 349 6.72 1.93 8.94
C ARG A 349 6.96 3.00 9.99
N LEU A 350 8.18 2.98 10.51
CA LEU A 350 8.72 4.00 11.39
C LEU A 350 9.72 4.82 10.60
N ALA A 351 9.41 6.10 10.40
CA ALA A 351 10.34 7.08 9.86
C ALA A 351 11.08 7.77 10.99
N LEU A 352 12.39 7.89 10.83
CA LEU A 352 13.26 8.73 11.64
C LEU A 352 13.93 9.75 10.71
N ALA A 353 13.51 11.01 10.83
CA ALA A 353 14.12 12.13 10.13
C ALA A 353 15.01 12.94 11.10
N GLN A 354 16.22 13.27 10.67
CA GLN A 354 17.17 14.03 11.50
C GLN A 354 17.83 15.12 10.67
N GLY A 355 17.96 16.31 11.24
CA GLY A 355 18.61 17.41 10.54
C GLY A 355 18.99 18.57 11.45
N GLN A 356 19.73 19.50 10.89
CA GLN A 356 20.09 20.73 11.55
C GLN A 356 20.22 21.87 10.54
N VAL A 357 19.95 23.09 10.99
CA VAL A 357 20.09 24.31 10.19
C VAL A 357 20.54 25.47 11.05
N SER A 358 21.36 26.37 10.49
CA SER A 358 21.74 27.62 11.16
C SER A 358 20.85 28.77 10.68
N LEU A 359 20.32 29.54 11.61
CA LEU A 359 19.46 30.69 11.37
C LEU A 359 20.11 31.96 11.94
N SER A 360 19.95 33.09 11.25
CA SER A 360 20.28 34.41 11.81
C SER A 360 19.10 34.90 12.64
N ARG A 361 19.28 35.08 13.95
CA ARG A 361 18.23 35.63 14.83
C ARG A 361 17.88 37.06 14.41
N ASN A 362 18.87 37.85 13.98
CA ASN A 362 18.67 39.24 13.57
C ASN A 362 17.83 39.34 12.29
N ALA A 363 17.97 38.38 11.37
CA ALA A 363 17.17 38.33 10.15
C ALA A 363 15.65 38.16 10.41
N PHE A 364 15.28 37.65 11.58
CA PHE A 364 13.90 37.52 12.06
C PHE A 364 13.53 38.56 13.13
N GLY A 365 14.45 39.47 13.47
CA GLY A 365 14.24 40.46 14.52
C GLY A 365 14.14 39.85 15.93
N VAL A 366 14.76 38.70 16.18
CA VAL A 366 14.79 38.05 17.50
C VAL A 366 16.02 38.51 18.27
N GLY A 367 15.80 39.18 19.40
CA GLY A 367 16.82 39.87 20.20
C GLY A 367 16.99 41.31 19.74
N LYS A 368 16.01 42.16 20.07
CA LYS A 368 15.95 43.61 19.76
C LYS A 368 16.57 44.45 20.89
N GLY A 369 16.68 45.75 20.66
CA GLY A 369 17.17 46.70 21.65
C GLY A 369 18.61 46.38 22.07
N GLU A 370 18.84 46.24 23.37
CA GLU A 370 20.16 45.90 23.93
C GLU A 370 20.71 44.55 23.44
N TRP A 371 19.83 43.66 22.97
CA TRP A 371 20.18 42.31 22.49
C TRP A 371 20.52 42.27 20.99
N GLN A 372 20.40 43.38 20.26
CA GLN A 372 20.62 43.41 18.81
C GLN A 372 22.08 43.13 18.42
N GLY A 373 23.03 43.51 19.28
CA GLY A 373 24.46 43.31 19.03
C GLY A 373 24.89 41.84 19.11
N ASN A 374 25.90 41.47 18.32
CA ASN A 374 26.38 40.08 18.24
C ASN A 374 27.45 39.72 19.28
N ALA A 375 27.90 40.70 20.09
CA ALA A 375 28.95 40.50 21.07
C ALA A 375 28.47 39.62 22.25
N THR A 376 27.26 39.88 22.74
CA THR A 376 26.67 39.16 23.86
C THR A 376 25.94 37.90 23.40
N ILE A 377 25.10 38.00 22.36
CA ILE A 377 24.40 36.87 21.77
C ILE A 377 24.82 36.75 20.31
N ALA A 378 25.46 35.65 19.94
CA ALA A 378 25.83 35.42 18.55
C ALA A 378 24.59 35.46 17.64
N ASP A 379 24.74 35.95 16.40
CA ASP A 379 23.61 36.03 15.47
C ASP A 379 23.11 34.64 15.04
N LEU A 380 24.04 33.71 14.82
CA LEU A 380 23.72 32.37 14.36
C LEU A 380 23.23 31.48 15.51
N VAL A 381 22.02 30.97 15.35
CA VAL A 381 21.39 29.96 16.20
C VAL A 381 21.27 28.67 15.40
N VAL A 382 21.77 27.56 15.93
CA VAL A 382 21.62 26.25 15.30
C VAL A 382 20.34 25.62 15.80
N VAL A 383 19.46 25.20 14.89
CA VAL A 383 18.25 24.43 15.19
C VAL A 383 18.51 23.00 14.80
N LYS A 384 18.33 22.06 15.74
CA LYS A 384 18.47 20.63 15.54
C LYS A 384 17.10 19.98 15.73
N TYR A 385 16.77 19.03 14.87
CA TYR A 385 15.50 18.33 14.96
C TYR A 385 15.67 16.83 14.71
N VAL A 386 14.91 16.08 15.50
CA VAL A 386 14.70 14.65 15.34
C VAL A 386 13.20 14.45 15.28
N VAL A 387 12.71 13.89 14.18
CA VAL A 387 11.29 13.63 14.00
C VAL A 387 11.12 12.13 13.82
N LYS A 388 10.50 11.50 14.80
CA LYS A 388 10.02 10.13 14.72
C LYS A 388 8.56 10.19 14.26
N ALA A 389 8.20 9.44 13.23
CA ALA A 389 6.85 9.43 12.70
C ALA A 389 6.42 8.03 12.25
N THR A 390 5.14 7.74 12.37
CA THR A 390 4.52 6.52 11.85
C THR A 390 3.63 6.86 10.67
N LEU A 391 3.46 5.91 9.75
CA LEU A 391 2.50 6.08 8.66
C LEU A 391 1.09 6.23 9.24
N LYS A 392 0.30 7.16 8.69
CA LYS A 392 -1.06 7.47 9.11
C LYS A 392 -2.10 6.60 8.43
#